data_AF-J5HVR6-F1
#
_entry.id   AF-J5HVR6-F1
#
_cell.length_a   1.000
_cell.length_b   1.000
_cell.length_c   1.000
_cell.angle_alpha   90.00
_cell.angle_beta   90.00
_cell.angle_gamma   90.00
#
_symmetry.space_group_name_H-M   'P 1'
#
loop_
_entity.id
_entity.type
_entity.pdbx_description
1 polymer ?
#
loop_
_entity_poly.entity_id
_entity_poly.type
_entity_poly.pdbx_seq_one_letter_code
_entity_poly.pdbx_strand_id
1 'polypeptide(L)'
;MIKPIPCMAFRNASTKEWMEKLAEETEEVLGEADLINLDLDRIIRNRQINEHLAEELTDVITVCVSWLDALGYNEEERDEWQRRVNEKNRKRGYHEEAQ
;
A
#
# COMPACT_ATOMS: atom_id res chain seq x y z
N MET A 1 -12.28 10.70 4.83
CA MET A 1 -11.44 9.61 4.27
C MET A 1 -11.75 8.33 5.02
N ILE A 2 -11.79 7.21 4.31
CA ILE A 2 -11.80 5.88 4.92
C ILE A 2 -10.34 5.53 5.26
N LYS A 3 -10.09 4.94 6.42
CA LYS A 3 -8.77 4.46 6.83
C LYS A 3 -8.68 2.93 6.66
N PRO A 4 -7.50 2.37 6.34
CA PRO A 4 -7.30 0.93 6.36
C PRO A 4 -7.55 0.37 7.75
N ILE A 5 -8.26 -0.76 7.83
CA ILE A 5 -8.51 -1.50 9.06
C ILE A 5 -7.47 -2.64 9.13
N PRO A 6 -6.69 -2.76 10.21
CA PRO A 6 -5.76 -3.88 10.38
C PRO A 6 -6.42 -5.25 10.19
N CYS A 7 -5.83 -6.08 9.34
CA CYS A 7 -6.19 -7.47 9.20
C CYS A 7 -5.70 -8.26 10.42
N MET A 8 -6.64 -8.94 11.07
CA MET A 8 -6.40 -9.64 12.33
C MET A 8 -5.86 -11.07 12.14
N ALA A 9 -5.94 -11.60 10.92
CA ALA A 9 -5.54 -12.98 10.62
C ALA A 9 -4.05 -13.25 10.89
N PHE A 10 -3.20 -12.23 10.71
CA PHE A 10 -1.74 -12.33 10.84
C PHE A 10 -1.20 -11.72 12.14
N ARG A 11 -2.05 -11.36 13.12
CA ARG A 11 -1.61 -10.65 14.34
C ARG A 11 -0.48 -11.33 15.10
N ASN A 12 -0.45 -12.67 15.09
CA ASN A 12 0.57 -13.47 15.78
C ASN A 12 1.65 -14.00 14.83
N ALA A 13 1.70 -13.51 13.58
CA ALA A 13 2.68 -13.92 12.60
C ALA A 13 4.10 -13.51 13.05
N SER A 14 5.05 -14.39 12.79
CA SER A 14 6.47 -14.12 12.91
C SER A 14 6.90 -13.05 11.90
N THR A 15 8.06 -12.42 12.14
CA THR A 15 8.68 -11.50 11.17
C THR A 15 8.85 -12.13 9.79
N LYS A 16 9.13 -13.44 9.71
CA LYS A 16 9.27 -14.15 8.43
C LYS A 16 7.95 -14.21 7.67
N GLU A 17 6.86 -14.58 8.35
CA GLU A 17 5.52 -14.66 7.76
C GLU A 17 5.02 -13.27 7.32
N TRP A 18 5.33 -12.21 8.09
CA TRP A 18 5.03 -10.85 7.66
C TRP A 18 5.80 -10.42 6.40
N MET A 19 7.08 -10.79 6.31
CA MET A 19 7.88 -10.53 5.11
C MET A 19 7.36 -11.32 3.91
N GLU A 20 6.93 -12.57 4.10
CA GLU A 20 6.32 -13.38 3.05
C GLU A 20 5.01 -12.75 2.57
N LYS A 21 4.13 -12.32 3.48
CA LYS A 21 2.88 -11.65 3.09
C LYS A 21 3.12 -10.32 2.39
N LEU A 22 4.07 -9.50 2.85
CA LEU A 22 4.42 -8.26 2.14
C LEU A 22 4.99 -8.53 0.75
N ALA A 23 5.77 -9.60 0.58
CA ALA A 23 6.29 -10.00 -0.72
C ALA A 23 5.17 -10.47 -1.66
N GLU A 24 4.22 -11.27 -1.17
CA GLU A 24 3.03 -11.72 -1.92
C GLU A 24 2.25 -10.54 -2.51
N GLU A 25 1.84 -9.57 -1.68
CA GLU A 25 1.10 -8.38 -2.16
C GLU A 25 1.92 -7.54 -3.15
N THR A 26 3.25 -7.50 -2.98
CA THR A 26 4.13 -6.78 -3.91
C THR A 26 4.21 -7.51 -5.26
N GLU A 27 4.23 -8.84 -5.25
CA GLU A 27 4.19 -9.66 -6.47
C GLU A 27 2.86 -9.51 -7.21
N GLU A 28 1.74 -9.39 -6.50
CA GLU A 28 0.42 -9.11 -7.09
C GLU A 28 0.38 -7.72 -7.76
N VAL A 29 0.89 -6.69 -7.10
CA VAL A 29 1.08 -5.35 -7.71
C VAL A 29 1.93 -5.41 -8.97
N LEU A 30 3.04 -6.17 -8.97
CA LEU A 30 3.89 -6.32 -10.14
C LEU A 30 3.15 -6.99 -11.30
N GLY A 31 2.36 -8.04 -11.01
CA GLY A 31 1.54 -8.73 -12.01
C GLY A 31 0.55 -7.78 -12.69
N GLU A 32 -0.20 -7.02 -11.90
CA GLU A 32 -1.19 -6.06 -12.44
C GLU A 32 -0.52 -4.89 -13.18
N ALA A 33 0.64 -4.41 -12.71
CA ALA A 33 1.40 -3.36 -13.39
C ALA A 33 1.97 -3.82 -14.74
N ASP A 34 2.41 -5.08 -14.85
CA ASP A 34 2.91 -5.64 -16.11
C ASP A 34 1.80 -5.76 -17.17
N LEU A 35 0.56 -6.07 -16.76
CA LEU A 35 -0.60 -6.05 -17.65
C LEU A 35 -0.86 -4.67 -18.24
N ILE A 36 -0.65 -3.59 -17.47
CA ILE A 36 -0.74 -2.21 -17.97
C ILE A 36 0.34 -1.95 -19.02
N ASN A 37 1.57 -2.41 -18.79
CA ASN A 37 2.70 -2.17 -19.69
C ASN A 37 2.59 -2.94 -21.02
N LEU A 38 1.92 -4.10 -21.02
CA LEU A 38 1.70 -4.92 -22.23
C LEU A 38 0.59 -4.36 -23.14
N ASP A 39 -0.32 -3.53 -22.63
CA ASP A 39 -1.48 -2.97 -23.37
C ASP A 39 -1.13 -1.68 -24.14
N LEU A 40 0.01 -1.69 -24.84
CA LEU A 40 0.63 -0.53 -25.51
C LEU A 40 -0.16 0.03 -26.72
N ASP A 41 -1.32 -0.52 -27.10
CA ASP A 41 -1.99 -0.16 -28.38
C ASP A 41 -3.52 0.07 -28.36
N ARG A 42 -4.23 0.02 -27.23
CA ARG A 42 -5.69 0.27 -27.24
C ARG A 42 -6.15 1.25 -26.18
N ILE A 43 -6.16 2.53 -26.58
CA ILE A 43 -7.15 3.64 -26.45
C ILE A 43 -8.13 3.71 -25.24
N ILE A 44 -8.33 2.66 -24.45
CA ILE A 44 -8.96 2.68 -23.14
C ILE A 44 -8.07 1.80 -22.26
N ARG A 45 -7.17 2.41 -21.45
CA ARG A 45 -6.57 1.73 -20.29
C ARG A 45 -7.69 0.94 -19.62
N ASN A 46 -7.68 -0.39 -19.71
CA ASN A 46 -8.83 -1.19 -19.31
C ASN A 46 -9.19 -0.78 -17.88
N ARG A 47 -10.36 -0.17 -17.68
CA ARG A 47 -10.79 0.37 -16.39
C ARG A 47 -10.66 -0.71 -15.32
N GLN A 48 -10.92 -1.95 -15.69
CA GLN A 48 -10.75 -3.12 -14.86
C GLN A 48 -9.29 -3.36 -14.42
N ILE A 49 -8.30 -3.24 -15.31
CA ILE A 49 -6.87 -3.39 -14.93
C ILE A 49 -6.45 -2.28 -13.97
N ASN A 50 -6.94 -1.04 -14.16
CA ASN A 50 -6.67 0.04 -13.19
C ASN A 50 -7.37 -0.19 -11.84
N GLU A 51 -8.57 -0.79 -11.85
CA GLU A 51 -9.31 -1.14 -10.64
C GLU A 51 -8.57 -2.24 -9.86
N HIS A 52 -8.05 -3.27 -10.54
CA HIS A 52 -7.23 -4.32 -9.92
C HIS A 52 -5.92 -3.78 -9.37
N LEU A 53 -5.16 -3.00 -10.15
CA LEU A 53 -3.94 -2.38 -9.62
C LEU A 53 -4.22 -1.49 -8.40
N ALA A 54 -5.34 -0.78 -8.38
CA ALA A 54 -5.72 0.04 -7.23
C ALA A 54 -6.07 -0.81 -5.99
N GLU A 55 -6.69 -1.98 -6.18
CA GLU A 55 -6.97 -2.95 -5.13
C GLU A 55 -5.66 -3.50 -4.56
N GLU A 56 -4.76 -4.03 -5.38
CA GLU A 56 -3.49 -4.61 -4.94
C GLU A 56 -2.58 -3.57 -4.23
N LEU A 57 -2.52 -2.34 -4.73
CA LEU A 57 -1.80 -1.25 -4.05
C LEU A 57 -2.42 -0.92 -2.69
N THR A 58 -3.74 -1.05 -2.56
CA THR A 58 -4.46 -0.84 -1.29
C THR A 58 -4.23 -2.01 -0.33
N ASP A 59 -4.07 -3.23 -0.83
CA ASP A 59 -3.77 -4.39 0.00
C ASP A 59 -2.33 -4.35 0.55
N VAL A 60 -1.35 -3.86 -0.22
CA VAL A 60 -0.01 -3.51 0.31
C VAL A 60 -0.11 -2.52 1.48
N ILE A 61 -0.94 -1.46 1.34
CA ILE A 61 -1.19 -0.50 2.42
C ILE A 61 -1.81 -1.21 3.64
N THR A 62 -2.78 -2.09 3.41
CA THR A 62 -3.47 -2.83 4.47
C THR A 62 -2.51 -3.77 5.19
N VAL A 63 -1.62 -4.49 4.50
CA VAL A 63 -0.58 -5.33 5.11
C VAL A 63 0.38 -4.49 5.95
N CYS A 64 0.83 -3.34 5.45
CA CYS A 64 1.68 -2.43 6.23
C CYS A 64 0.99 -1.93 7.51
N VAL A 65 -0.29 -1.55 7.41
CA VAL A 65 -1.09 -1.11 8.57
C VAL A 65 -1.31 -2.26 9.56
N SER A 66 -1.54 -3.47 9.06
CA SER A 66 -1.73 -4.68 9.87
C SER A 66 -0.46 -5.05 10.63
N TRP A 67 0.69 -4.94 9.99
CA TRP A 67 1.96 -5.22 10.63
C TRP A 67 2.31 -4.17 11.68
N LEU A 68 2.04 -2.88 11.42
CA LEU A 68 2.16 -1.82 12.43
C LEU A 68 1.26 -2.10 13.65
N ASP A 69 0.01 -2.54 13.43
CA ASP A 69 -0.89 -2.95 14.52
C ASP A 69 -0.31 -4.12 15.34
N ALA A 70 0.23 -5.14 14.67
CA ALA A 70 0.86 -6.29 15.33
C ALA A 70 2.14 -5.91 16.11
N LEU A 71 2.85 -4.85 15.70
CA LEU A 71 3.95 -4.26 16.45
C LEU A 71 3.50 -3.41 17.64
N GLY A 72 2.19 -3.20 17.80
CA GLY A 72 1.60 -2.45 18.92
C GLY A 72 1.31 -0.98 18.62
N TYR A 73 1.50 -0.51 17.39
CA TYR A 73 1.15 0.86 17.02
C TYR A 73 -0.35 0.99 16.85
N ASN A 74 -0.98 1.77 17.73
CA ASN A 74 -2.40 2.09 17.61
C ASN A 74 -2.66 3.06 16.45
N GLU A 75 -3.93 3.39 16.20
CA GLU A 75 -4.31 4.26 15.08
C GLU A 75 -3.68 5.66 15.14
N GLU A 76 -3.64 6.30 16.31
CA GLU A 76 -3.06 7.64 16.47
C GLU A 76 -1.55 7.64 16.21
N GLU A 77 -0.86 6.59 16.63
CA GLU A 77 0.57 6.43 16.39
C GLU A 77 0.86 6.19 14.91
N ARG A 78 0.02 5.42 14.21
CA ARG A 78 0.13 5.23 12.75
C ARG A 78 -0.08 6.55 12.00
N ASP A 79 -1.04 7.37 12.42
CA ASP A 79 -1.26 8.71 11.86
C ASP A 79 -0.03 9.63 12.06
N GLU A 80 0.59 9.59 13.25
CA GLU A 80 1.82 10.36 13.54
C GLU A 80 3.00 9.92 12.68
N TRP A 81 3.17 8.61 12.46
CA TRP A 81 4.21 8.11 11.54
C TRP A 81 3.96 8.54 10.09
N GLN A 82 2.72 8.47 9.61
CA GLN A 82 2.38 8.96 8.27
C GLN A 82 2.67 10.46 8.13
N ARG A 83 2.34 11.26 9.15
CA ARG A 83 2.67 12.70 9.19
C ARG A 83 4.16 12.95 9.05
N ARG A 84 5.00 12.18 9.77
CA ARG A 84 6.47 12.29 9.69
C ARG A 84 7.02 11.92 8.32
N VAL A 85 6.49 10.88 7.69
CA VAL A 85 6.87 10.47 6.33
C VAL A 85 6.49 11.55 5.32
N ASN A 86 5.28 12.09 5.42
CA ASN A 86 4.81 13.19 4.57
C ASN A 86 5.69 14.44 4.73
N GLU A 87 6.06 14.80 5.97
CA GLU A 87 6.96 15.93 6.23
C GLU A 87 8.35 15.72 5.59
N LYS A 88 8.87 14.49 5.69
CA LYS A 88 10.14 14.11 5.07
C LYS A 88 10.07 14.20 3.54
N ASN A 89 8.97 13.77 2.94
CA ASN A 89 8.76 13.87 1.49
C ASN A 89 8.57 15.32 1.04
N ARG A 90 7.85 16.14 1.81
CA ARG A 90 7.74 17.59 1.57
C ARG A 90 9.09 18.28 1.57
N LYS A 91 9.94 18.01 2.57
CA LYS A 91 11.31 18.56 2.64
C LYS A 91 12.20 18.15 1.46
N ARG A 92 11.88 17.03 0.80
CA ARG A 92 12.59 16.57 -0.41
C ARG A 92 12.03 17.15 -1.70
N GLY A 93 10.94 17.92 -1.63
CA GLY A 93 10.24 18.44 -2.80
C GLY A 93 9.39 17.39 -3.54
N TYR A 94 9.02 16.29 -2.88
CA TYR A 94 8.19 15.22 -3.47
C TYR A 94 6.68 15.44 -3.27
N HIS A 95 6.29 16.54 -2.61
CA HIS A 95 4.90 16.94 -2.47
C HIS A 95 4.69 18.20 -3.32
N GLU A 96 3.71 18.16 -4.22
CA GLU A 96 3.13 19.41 -4.73
C GLU A 96 2.37 20.06 -3.56
N GLU A 97 2.75 21.27 -3.20
CA GLU A 97 1.95 22.07 -2.28
C GLU A 97 0.66 22.44 -3.03
N ALA A 98 -0.50 22.08 -2.49
CA ALA A 98 -1.77 22.48 -3.08
C ALA A 98 -1.81 24.01 -3.19
N GLN A 99 -1.85 24.53 -4.42
CA GLN A 99 -2.16 25.93 -4.70
C GLN A 99 -3.65 26.21 -4.52
#